data_AF-A0A0P8CAT9-F1
#
_entry.id   AF-A0A0P8CAT9-F1
#
_cell.length_a   1.000
_cell.length_b   1.000
_cell.length_c   1.000
_cell.angle_alpha   90.00
_cell.angle_beta   90.00
_cell.angle_gamma   90.00
#
_symmetry.space_group_name_H-M   'P 1'
#
loop_
_entity.id
_entity.type
_entity.pdbx_description
1 polymer ?
#
loop_
_entity_poly.entity_id
_entity_poly.type
_entity_poly.pdbx_seq_one_letter_code
_entity_poly.pdbx_strand_id
1 'polypeptide(L)'
;MSYRETSFYPSCQKCPETCFPQDLSELGYHSSKRDRRSLNRPILDLDWLPVGSNCSHQQGCPQHHPLGNSLNIASTLVIWEGCNLLTQRQDIPWTWHAGRWTYRKPVKRGRGELQFWLTQEQGEETTASEITKFDIRSACLHLIYAAQATQLSQPWQGTFSLSDRDLAAYVGLQRRRDLNQQEKINLLERLVQQVSRLSVAIRWLQQGDIPAFEEAEHPLWELVHLHHHQTPGFTVTIRPGIWARHFLNPHGQQQGQGFYQTTSIERDWIELAFRNWQQHPGMVRSLFWLIFKLRFGRQSPLRVSTLMTIAYGPAKLERAESDRDTRKRLIRTFERDLELLAEAGLPPQFDPKTYPLEIRPLWAKLQALPDDDDPGNFWICQSQSDRALLDFAPRGKWKRLKKARFCGFEPQK
;
A
#
# COMPACT_ATOMS: atom_id res chain seq x y z
N MET A 1 -33.06 3.55 55.62
CA MET A 1 -31.96 2.88 54.91
C MET A 1 -32.18 3.08 53.42
N SER A 2 -31.40 3.98 52.81
CA SER A 2 -31.50 4.37 51.40
C SER A 2 -30.10 4.80 50.97
N TYR A 3 -29.55 4.10 49.98
CA TYR A 3 -28.29 4.45 49.32
C TYR A 3 -28.42 5.79 48.60
N ARG A 4 -27.37 6.63 48.67
CA ARG A 4 -27.13 7.74 47.73
C ARG A 4 -25.67 7.71 47.30
N GLU A 5 -25.51 7.59 45.99
CA GLU A 5 -24.28 7.71 45.22
C GLU A 5 -23.69 9.12 45.35
N THR A 6 -22.37 9.23 45.39
CA THR A 6 -21.64 10.48 45.11
C THR A 6 -20.64 10.25 44.00
N SER A 7 -20.99 10.83 42.85
CA SER A 7 -20.16 11.04 41.68
C SER A 7 -19.17 12.19 41.92
N PHE A 8 -17.91 12.01 41.53
CA PHE A 8 -16.98 13.12 41.29
C PHE A 8 -16.30 12.92 39.92
N TYR A 9 -16.70 13.74 38.95
CA TYR A 9 -15.93 14.04 37.74
C TYR A 9 -15.61 15.54 37.78
N PRO A 10 -14.36 15.98 37.55
CA PRO A 10 -14.08 17.37 37.27
C PRO A 10 -14.32 17.65 35.78
N SER A 11 -15.10 18.70 35.55
CA SER A 11 -15.41 19.33 34.27
C SER A 11 -14.16 19.87 33.56
N CYS A 12 -13.97 19.52 32.28
CA CYS A 12 -13.09 20.26 31.38
C CYS A 12 -13.96 21.08 30.41
N GLN A 13 -14.10 22.37 30.71
CA GLN A 13 -14.72 23.36 29.84
C GLN A 13 -13.68 23.93 28.85
N LYS A 14 -14.16 24.24 27.63
CA LYS A 14 -13.58 25.08 26.54
C LYS A 14 -12.72 24.38 25.49
N CYS A 15 -13.37 23.99 24.38
CA CYS A 15 -12.82 24.09 23.03
C CYS A 15 -13.67 25.13 22.27
N PRO A 16 -13.08 26.13 21.59
CA PRO A 16 -13.85 27.01 20.72
C PRO A 16 -14.08 26.31 19.37
N GLU A 17 -15.36 26.08 19.06
CA GLU A 17 -15.84 25.92 17.69
C GLU A 17 -15.54 27.20 16.90
N THR A 18 -14.94 27.09 15.70
CA THR A 18 -15.25 27.90 14.50
C THR A 18 -14.19 27.67 13.41
N CYS A 19 -14.64 27.15 12.27
CA CYS A 19 -14.37 27.66 10.90
C CYS A 19 -14.72 26.59 9.85
N PHE A 20 -16.02 26.37 9.65
CA PHE A 20 -16.57 26.02 8.35
C PHE A 20 -16.88 27.31 7.59
N PRO A 21 -16.75 27.32 6.26
CA PRO A 21 -17.75 27.98 5.43
C PRO A 21 -18.68 26.91 4.85
N GLN A 22 -19.92 26.91 5.34
CA GLN A 22 -21.07 26.47 4.58
C GLN A 22 -21.37 27.57 3.55
N ASP A 23 -21.12 27.29 2.27
CA ASP A 23 -21.96 27.81 1.18
C ASP A 23 -21.60 27.09 -0.13
N LEU A 24 -22.52 26.23 -0.57
CA LEU A 24 -22.49 25.50 -1.84
C LEU A 24 -23.74 25.88 -2.64
N SER A 25 -23.89 27.16 -2.93
CA SER A 25 -24.89 27.65 -3.87
C SER A 25 -24.49 29.01 -4.40
N GLU A 26 -23.58 29.01 -5.38
CA GLU A 26 -23.46 30.00 -6.45
C GLU A 26 -22.08 29.82 -7.09
N LEU A 27 -22.04 29.22 -8.28
CA LEU A 27 -21.15 29.61 -9.37
C LEU A 27 -21.59 28.85 -10.60
N GLY A 28 -22.32 29.57 -11.43
CA GLY A 28 -22.99 29.08 -12.62
C GLY A 28 -22.04 28.57 -13.69
N TYR A 29 -22.65 27.77 -14.57
CA TYR A 29 -22.15 27.45 -15.89
C TYR A 29 -21.78 28.74 -16.64
N HIS A 30 -20.49 28.94 -16.91
CA HIS A 30 -20.06 29.60 -18.12
C HIS A 30 -18.93 28.82 -18.80
N SER A 31 -19.27 28.31 -19.97
CA SER A 31 -18.40 27.81 -21.01
C SER A 31 -17.28 28.82 -21.32
N SER A 32 -16.02 28.40 -21.18
CA SER A 32 -14.89 29.09 -21.80
C SER A 32 -13.87 28.06 -22.31
N LYS A 33 -13.67 28.09 -23.63
CA LYS A 33 -12.63 27.38 -24.35
C LYS A 33 -11.26 27.91 -23.93
N ARG A 34 -10.46 27.07 -23.28
CA ARG A 34 -8.99 26.87 -23.44
C ARG A 34 -8.41 26.37 -22.13
N ASP A 35 -8.13 25.07 -22.06
CA ASP A 35 -6.90 24.59 -21.43
C ASP A 35 -6.63 23.13 -21.82
N ARG A 36 -5.85 22.94 -22.89
CA ARG A 36 -5.32 21.64 -23.34
C ARG A 36 -3.99 21.30 -22.66
N ARG A 37 -3.83 21.64 -21.37
CA ARG A 37 -2.57 21.41 -20.61
C ARG A 37 -2.72 20.61 -19.31
N SER A 38 -3.75 19.76 -19.17
CA SER A 38 -3.94 18.94 -17.96
C SER A 38 -3.67 17.43 -18.10
N LEU A 39 -3.10 16.96 -19.22
CA LEU A 39 -2.92 15.52 -19.46
C LEU A 39 -1.57 14.92 -19.03
N ASN A 40 -0.55 15.74 -18.71
CA ASN A 40 0.80 15.26 -18.36
C ASN A 40 1.29 15.88 -17.03
N ARG A 41 0.61 15.65 -15.92
CA ARG A 41 1.28 15.77 -14.61
C ARG A 41 1.86 14.39 -14.26
N PRO A 42 3.17 14.26 -14.00
CA PRO A 42 3.70 13.02 -13.47
C PRO A 42 2.99 12.69 -12.16
N ILE A 43 2.69 11.41 -11.95
CA ILE A 43 1.97 10.86 -10.77
C ILE A 43 2.79 10.97 -9.46
N LEU A 44 3.80 11.84 -9.46
CA LEU A 44 4.62 12.16 -8.31
C LEU A 44 3.92 13.09 -7.31
N ASP A 45 2.90 13.85 -7.73
CA ASP A 45 2.05 14.67 -6.85
C ASP A 45 1.00 13.81 -6.13
N LEU A 46 1.48 12.99 -5.18
CA LEU A 46 0.67 12.44 -4.09
C LEU A 46 0.49 13.51 -2.99
N ASP A 47 0.18 14.75 -3.40
CA ASP A 47 -0.11 15.92 -2.53
C ASP A 47 -1.29 15.68 -1.56
N TRP A 48 -2.03 14.58 -1.75
CA TRP A 48 -3.17 14.19 -0.93
C TRP A 48 -2.82 13.37 0.30
N LEU A 49 -1.57 12.91 0.45
CA LEU A 49 -1.13 12.27 1.69
C LEU A 49 -1.17 13.30 2.82
N PRO A 50 -2.08 13.17 3.79
CA PRO A 50 -1.92 13.92 5.01
C PRO A 50 -0.69 13.32 5.69
N VAL A 51 0.44 14.00 5.56
CA VAL A 51 1.56 13.77 6.45
C VAL A 51 1.06 14.25 7.82
N GLY A 52 0.64 13.32 8.67
CA GLY A 52 0.17 13.57 10.04
C GLY A 52 -1.34 13.70 10.21
N SER A 53 -2.05 12.57 10.17
CA SER A 53 -3.27 12.44 10.96
C SER A 53 -2.94 11.50 12.11
N ASN A 54 -2.87 12.03 13.33
CA ASN A 54 -2.73 11.25 14.55
C ASN A 54 -4.03 10.48 14.76
N CYS A 55 -4.11 9.26 14.23
CA CYS A 55 -5.18 8.33 14.58
C CYS A 55 -4.75 7.58 15.84
N SER A 56 -5.34 7.97 16.96
CA SER A 56 -5.26 7.28 18.24
C SER A 56 -6.02 5.96 18.16
N HIS A 57 -5.35 4.81 18.34
CA HIS A 57 -6.01 3.58 18.75
C HIS A 57 -5.14 2.70 19.66
N GLN A 58 -5.74 2.43 20.82
CA GLN A 58 -5.62 1.34 21.81
C GLN A 58 -4.22 0.74 22.10
N GLN A 59 -3.75 1.07 23.31
CA GLN A 59 -2.65 0.43 24.00
C GLN A 59 -3.03 -0.98 24.46
N GLY A 60 -2.22 -1.96 24.09
CA GLY A 60 -2.11 -3.25 24.75
C GLY A 60 -0.67 -3.73 24.65
N CYS A 61 -0.03 -4.01 25.78
CA CYS A 61 1.31 -4.64 25.82
C CYS A 61 1.29 -5.99 25.08
N PRO A 62 2.32 -6.33 24.28
CA PRO A 62 2.38 -7.64 23.66
C PRO A 62 2.82 -8.70 24.68
N GLN A 63 1.88 -9.55 25.07
CA GLN A 63 2.20 -10.92 25.48
C GLN A 63 2.31 -11.77 24.22
N HIS A 64 3.26 -12.70 24.18
CA HIS A 64 3.42 -13.68 23.10
C HIS A 64 2.11 -14.49 22.93
N HIS A 65 1.31 -14.12 21.95
CA HIS A 65 0.15 -14.88 21.50
C HIS A 65 0.50 -15.68 20.22
N PRO A 66 -0.13 -16.85 19.99
CA PRO A 66 -0.05 -17.53 18.71
C PRO A 66 -0.53 -16.56 17.61
N LEU A 67 0.24 -16.48 16.51
CA LEU A 67 0.09 -15.51 15.41
C LEU A 67 -1.39 -15.25 15.06
N GLY A 68 -1.92 -14.11 15.49
CA GLY A 68 -3.25 -13.65 15.08
C GLY A 68 -3.31 -13.41 13.57
N ASN A 69 -4.52 -13.40 13.01
CA ASN A 69 -4.72 -13.10 11.58
C ASN A 69 -4.32 -11.66 11.23
N SER A 70 -4.36 -10.74 12.19
CA SER A 70 -4.02 -9.33 11.99
C SER A 70 -2.60 -9.01 12.46
N LEU A 71 -1.88 -8.22 11.67
CA LEU A 71 -0.52 -7.75 11.91
C LEU A 71 -0.52 -6.22 12.03
N ASN A 72 -0.05 -5.70 13.16
CA ASN A 72 0.25 -4.28 13.28
C ASN A 72 1.61 -4.00 12.62
N ILE A 73 1.65 -3.10 11.64
CA ILE A 73 2.84 -2.75 10.88
C ILE A 73 3.17 -1.27 11.04
N ALA A 74 4.46 -0.93 10.99
CA ALA A 74 4.86 0.44 10.76
C ALA A 74 4.33 0.90 9.38
N SER A 75 3.61 2.00 9.33
CA SER A 75 2.87 2.45 8.14
C SER A 75 3.34 3.81 7.63
N THR A 76 4.59 4.14 7.95
CA THR A 76 5.26 5.41 7.68
C THR A 76 5.46 5.62 6.18
N LEU A 77 5.68 6.87 5.75
CA LEU A 77 6.00 7.16 4.35
C LEU A 77 7.28 6.44 3.90
N VAL A 78 8.26 6.28 4.80
CA VAL A 78 9.52 5.57 4.53
C VAL A 78 9.24 4.09 4.22
N ILE A 79 8.38 3.44 5.03
CA ILE A 79 7.99 2.04 4.79
C ILE A 79 7.22 1.90 3.48
N TRP A 80 6.32 2.83 3.19
CA TRP A 80 5.57 2.76 1.93
C TRP A 80 6.45 2.94 0.70
N GLU A 81 7.32 3.95 0.67
CA GLU A 81 8.21 4.14 -0.47
C GLU A 81 9.15 2.92 -0.63
N GLY A 82 9.55 2.26 0.46
CA GLY A 82 10.20 0.95 0.42
C GLY A 82 9.38 -0.12 -0.33
N CYS A 83 8.08 -0.25 -0.03
CA CYS A 83 7.18 -1.14 -0.79
C CYS A 83 7.09 -0.76 -2.27
N ASN A 84 6.98 0.53 -2.59
CA ASN A 84 6.94 0.99 -3.99
C ASN A 84 8.21 0.57 -4.72
N LEU A 85 9.39 0.81 -4.13
CA LEU A 85 10.68 0.46 -4.70
C LEU A 85 10.81 -1.03 -5.01
N LEU A 86 10.45 -1.87 -4.06
CA LEU A 86 10.53 -3.32 -4.18
C LEU A 86 9.53 -3.89 -5.21
N THR A 87 8.38 -3.25 -5.42
CA THR A 87 7.32 -3.77 -6.30
C THR A 87 7.29 -3.18 -7.70
N GLN A 88 7.63 -1.90 -7.85
CA GLN A 88 7.60 -1.19 -9.12
C GLN A 88 8.95 -1.24 -9.82
N ARG A 89 10.07 -1.39 -9.09
CA ARG A 89 11.40 -1.63 -9.65
C ARG A 89 11.76 -0.55 -10.68
N GLN A 90 11.95 -0.93 -11.94
CA GLN A 90 12.23 -0.04 -13.07
C GLN A 90 11.09 0.91 -13.46
N ASP A 91 9.85 0.66 -13.01
CA ASP A 91 8.69 1.50 -13.34
C ASP A 91 8.70 2.82 -12.54
N ILE A 92 9.62 2.96 -11.57
CA ILE A 92 9.85 4.18 -10.79
C ILE A 92 10.87 5.08 -11.51
N PRO A 93 10.75 6.43 -11.42
CA PRO A 93 11.69 7.36 -12.01
C PRO A 93 13.03 7.39 -11.24
N TRP A 94 13.84 6.35 -11.42
CA TRP A 94 15.23 6.33 -10.96
C TRP A 94 16.06 7.35 -11.73
N THR A 95 16.93 8.05 -11.03
CA THR A 95 17.85 9.03 -11.61
C THR A 95 19.28 8.64 -11.29
N TRP A 96 20.18 8.74 -12.27
CA TRP A 96 21.61 8.56 -12.03
C TRP A 96 22.19 9.85 -11.47
N HIS A 97 22.70 9.82 -10.24
CA HIS A 97 23.26 10.98 -9.57
C HIS A 97 24.46 10.57 -8.71
N ALA A 98 25.57 11.30 -8.82
CA ALA A 98 26.80 11.06 -8.05
C ALA A 98 27.28 9.59 -8.08
N GLY A 99 27.24 8.95 -9.25
CA GLY A 99 27.73 7.59 -9.44
C GLY A 99 26.81 6.48 -8.93
N ARG A 100 25.56 6.79 -8.57
CA ARG A 100 24.57 5.78 -8.15
C ARG A 100 23.14 6.08 -8.60
N TRP A 101 22.35 5.03 -8.73
CA TRP A 101 20.91 5.14 -8.96
C TRP A 101 20.20 5.62 -7.70
N THR A 102 19.53 6.76 -7.81
CA THR A 102 18.83 7.43 -6.71
C THR A 102 17.36 7.62 -7.08
N TYR A 103 16.47 7.26 -6.16
CA TYR A 103 15.06 7.64 -6.20
C TYR A 103 14.81 8.74 -5.16
N ARG A 104 14.10 9.80 -5.56
CA ARG A 104 13.77 10.92 -4.68
C ARG A 104 12.26 11.07 -4.57
N LYS A 105 11.76 11.14 -3.34
CA LYS A 105 10.37 11.43 -3.03
C LYS A 105 10.27 12.78 -2.31
N PRO A 106 9.78 13.84 -2.96
CA PRO A 106 9.52 15.10 -2.28
C PRO A 106 8.39 14.95 -1.26
N VAL A 107 8.52 15.67 -0.14
CA VAL A 107 7.54 15.73 0.95
C VAL A 107 7.04 17.18 1.09
N LYS A 108 5.72 17.38 1.28
CA LYS A 108 5.06 18.69 1.45
C LYS A 108 5.46 19.75 0.40
N ARG A 109 5.13 19.50 -0.88
CA ARG A 109 5.47 20.38 -2.02
C ARG A 109 6.97 20.67 -2.15
N GLY A 110 7.80 19.64 -1.95
CA GLY A 110 9.26 19.69 -2.15
C GLY A 110 10.06 20.34 -1.02
N ARG A 111 9.42 20.70 0.10
CA ARG A 111 10.12 21.32 1.23
C ARG A 111 10.86 20.29 2.11
N GLY A 112 10.42 19.03 2.10
CA GLY A 112 11.17 17.88 2.63
C GLY A 112 11.45 16.87 1.54
N GLU A 113 12.26 15.85 1.83
CA GLU A 113 12.64 14.84 0.85
C GLU A 113 13.02 13.51 1.51
N LEU A 114 12.63 12.40 0.89
CA LEU A 114 13.23 11.09 1.11
C LEU A 114 14.09 10.75 -0.11
N GLN A 115 15.30 10.28 0.13
CA GLN A 115 16.18 9.79 -0.92
C GLN A 115 16.51 8.32 -0.66
N PHE A 116 16.36 7.49 -1.69
CA PHE A 116 16.64 6.06 -1.62
C PHE A 116 17.66 5.66 -2.68
N TRP A 117 18.48 4.68 -2.35
CA TRP A 117 19.40 4.02 -3.27
C TRP A 117 19.66 2.60 -2.78
N LEU A 118 20.39 1.83 -3.60
CA LEU A 118 20.82 0.49 -3.25
C LEU A 118 22.24 0.56 -2.66
N THR A 119 22.47 -0.18 -1.58
CA THR A 119 23.84 -0.42 -1.11
C THR A 119 24.57 -1.31 -2.11
N GLN A 120 25.81 -0.93 -2.37
CA GLN A 120 26.76 -1.70 -3.17
C GLN A 120 27.27 -2.86 -2.32
N GLU A 121 27.32 -4.06 -2.90
CA GLU A 121 28.22 -5.08 -2.39
C GLU A 121 29.65 -4.66 -2.75
N GLN A 122 30.59 -4.83 -1.82
CA GLN A 122 31.95 -4.32 -1.97
C GLN A 122 32.56 -4.77 -3.32
N GLY A 123 32.85 -3.81 -4.20
CA GLY A 123 33.53 -4.06 -5.48
C GLY A 123 32.66 -4.08 -6.73
N GLU A 124 31.33 -3.97 -6.63
CA GLU A 124 30.44 -3.94 -7.80
C GLU A 124 29.72 -2.58 -7.97
N GLU A 125 29.81 -2.01 -9.17
CA GLU A 125 28.98 -0.86 -9.54
C GLU A 125 27.52 -1.28 -9.63
N THR A 126 26.63 -0.59 -8.90
CA THR A 126 25.19 -0.80 -9.00
C THR A 126 24.70 -0.43 -10.40
N THR A 127 24.54 -1.44 -11.25
CA THR A 127 24.02 -1.24 -12.61
C THR A 127 22.50 -1.08 -12.59
N ALA A 128 21.95 -0.46 -13.65
CA ALA A 128 20.50 -0.40 -13.84
C ALA A 128 19.85 -1.80 -13.87
N SER A 129 20.61 -2.83 -14.26
CA SER A 129 20.18 -4.23 -14.26
C SER A 129 19.85 -4.74 -12.85
N GLU A 130 20.53 -4.28 -11.81
CA GLU A 130 20.26 -4.71 -10.44
C GLU A 130 18.85 -4.34 -9.96
N ILE A 131 18.38 -3.15 -10.32
CA ILE A 131 17.02 -2.69 -10.01
C ILE A 131 15.97 -3.63 -10.65
N THR A 132 16.26 -4.15 -11.85
CA THR A 132 15.36 -5.08 -12.55
C THR A 132 15.31 -6.46 -11.91
N LYS A 133 16.36 -6.85 -11.16
CA LYS A 133 16.49 -8.16 -10.49
C LYS A 133 15.70 -8.24 -9.18
N PHE A 134 15.15 -7.13 -8.67
CA PHE A 134 14.30 -7.19 -7.49
C PHE A 134 13.11 -8.11 -7.73
N ASP A 135 12.82 -8.92 -6.71
CA ASP A 135 11.66 -9.77 -6.65
C ASP A 135 10.55 -9.03 -5.91
N ILE A 136 9.35 -8.98 -6.50
CA ILE A 136 8.20 -8.29 -5.89
C ILE A 136 7.90 -8.85 -4.49
N ARG A 137 8.20 -10.13 -4.26
CA ARG A 137 8.03 -10.79 -2.95
C ARG A 137 8.90 -10.21 -1.85
N SER A 138 9.97 -9.49 -2.17
CA SER A 138 10.79 -8.79 -1.16
C SER A 138 9.97 -7.73 -0.43
N ALA A 139 8.95 -7.14 -1.07
CA ALA A 139 8.02 -6.24 -0.40
C ALA A 139 7.19 -6.94 0.70
N CYS A 140 6.94 -8.26 0.60
CA CYS A 140 6.30 -9.04 1.66
C CYS A 140 7.21 -9.11 2.90
N LEU A 141 8.50 -9.40 2.72
CA LEU A 141 9.48 -9.43 3.83
C LEU A 141 9.63 -8.05 4.47
N HIS A 142 9.66 -6.99 3.64
CA HIS A 142 9.67 -5.61 4.12
C HIS A 142 8.47 -5.28 5.01
N LEU A 143 7.26 -5.76 4.68
CA LEU A 143 6.08 -5.60 5.55
C LEU A 143 6.15 -6.45 6.81
N ILE A 144 6.70 -7.67 6.74
CA ILE A 144 6.94 -8.51 7.92
C ILE A 144 7.93 -7.82 8.87
N TYR A 145 9.00 -7.22 8.36
CA TYR A 145 9.96 -6.44 9.15
C TYR A 145 9.31 -5.21 9.77
N ALA A 146 8.47 -4.50 9.00
CA ALA A 146 7.66 -3.41 9.52
C ALA A 146 6.74 -3.84 10.67
N ALA A 147 6.24 -5.09 10.64
CA ALA A 147 5.46 -5.67 11.74
C ALA A 147 6.33 -5.96 12.97
N GLN A 148 7.44 -6.65 12.79
CA GLN A 148 8.36 -7.00 13.89
C GLN A 148 8.91 -5.75 14.58
N ALA A 149 9.24 -4.71 13.81
CA ALA A 149 9.73 -3.45 14.35
C ALA A 149 8.74 -2.80 15.34
N THR A 150 7.42 -2.96 15.15
CA THR A 150 6.41 -2.41 16.07
C THR A 150 6.37 -3.11 17.43
N GLN A 151 6.95 -4.32 17.53
CA GLN A 151 6.99 -5.10 18.75
C GLN A 151 8.18 -4.71 19.65
N LEU A 152 9.12 -3.91 19.13
CA LEU A 152 10.28 -3.43 19.87
C LEU A 152 9.94 -2.17 20.66
N SER A 153 10.38 -2.08 21.91
CA SER A 153 10.19 -0.89 22.74
C SER A 153 10.97 0.32 22.20
N GLN A 154 12.17 0.08 21.65
CA GLN A 154 13.01 1.10 21.02
C GLN A 154 13.55 0.56 19.70
N PRO A 155 12.77 0.63 18.61
CA PRO A 155 13.09 -0.01 17.33
C PRO A 155 14.42 0.44 16.71
N TRP A 156 14.89 1.65 16.99
CA TRP A 156 16.16 2.20 16.48
C TRP A 156 17.41 1.69 17.21
N GLN A 157 17.25 0.95 18.31
CA GLN A 157 18.36 0.32 19.05
C GLN A 157 18.21 -1.20 19.10
N GLY A 158 16.97 -1.68 19.21
CA GLY A 158 16.65 -3.09 19.29
C GLY A 158 16.83 -3.84 17.97
N THR A 159 16.95 -5.15 18.07
CA THR A 159 16.97 -6.08 16.94
C THR A 159 15.87 -7.11 17.11
N PHE A 160 15.37 -7.66 16.01
CA PHE A 160 14.51 -8.83 16.03
C PHE A 160 15.13 -9.95 15.19
N SER A 161 14.81 -11.19 15.54
CA SER A 161 15.29 -12.37 14.82
C SER A 161 14.13 -13.16 14.24
N LEU A 162 14.30 -13.66 13.02
CA LEU A 162 13.33 -14.50 12.31
C LEU A 162 14.06 -15.73 11.77
N SER A 163 13.51 -16.91 11.99
CA SER A 163 13.97 -18.13 11.32
C SER A 163 13.39 -18.23 9.90
N ASP A 164 14.00 -19.05 9.06
CA ASP A 164 13.44 -19.44 7.76
C ASP A 164 12.02 -20.03 7.90
N ARG A 165 11.75 -20.72 9.01
CA ARG A 165 10.42 -21.29 9.32
C ARG A 165 9.39 -20.20 9.62
N ASP A 166 9.77 -19.17 10.38
CA ASP A 166 8.91 -18.03 10.66
C ASP A 166 8.56 -17.29 9.37
N LEU A 167 9.59 -16.98 8.56
CA LEU A 167 9.41 -16.34 7.26
C LEU A 167 8.51 -17.17 6.35
N ALA A 168 8.77 -18.47 6.23
CA ALA A 168 7.97 -19.38 5.43
C ALA A 168 6.50 -19.44 5.90
N ALA A 169 6.26 -19.34 7.21
CA ALA A 169 4.91 -19.28 7.76
C ALA A 169 4.21 -17.97 7.39
N TYR A 170 4.86 -16.81 7.53
CA TYR A 170 4.25 -15.52 7.18
C TYR A 170 3.80 -15.44 5.72
N VAL A 171 4.61 -15.98 4.80
CA VAL A 171 4.35 -15.90 3.36
C VAL A 171 3.60 -17.11 2.77
N GLY A 172 3.21 -18.08 3.60
CA GLY A 172 2.51 -19.30 3.16
C GLY A 172 3.37 -20.27 2.35
N LEU A 173 4.71 -20.14 2.38
CA LEU A 173 5.64 -20.95 1.59
C LEU A 173 5.66 -22.43 2.02
N GLN A 174 5.23 -22.72 3.25
CA GLN A 174 5.03 -24.08 3.77
C GLN A 174 4.05 -24.88 2.89
N ARG A 175 3.01 -24.22 2.33
CA ARG A 175 1.94 -24.86 1.54
C ARG A 175 2.35 -25.21 0.11
N ARG A 176 3.45 -24.64 -0.39
CA ARG A 176 3.94 -24.90 -1.74
C ARG A 176 4.63 -26.25 -1.82
N ARG A 177 4.15 -27.09 -2.75
CA ARG A 177 4.67 -28.44 -3.01
C ARG A 177 5.57 -28.51 -4.25
N ASP A 178 5.61 -27.44 -5.03
CA ASP A 178 6.38 -27.34 -6.26
C ASP A 178 7.83 -26.89 -6.04
N LEU A 179 8.18 -26.50 -4.80
CA LEU A 179 9.55 -26.20 -4.39
C LEU A 179 10.00 -27.20 -3.32
N ASN A 180 11.23 -27.70 -3.44
CA ASN A 180 11.88 -28.48 -2.40
C ASN A 180 12.36 -27.57 -1.25
N GLN A 181 12.80 -28.17 -0.13
CA GLN A 181 13.21 -27.41 1.06
C GLN A 181 14.37 -26.45 0.79
N GLN A 182 15.37 -26.88 0.01
CA GLN A 182 16.53 -26.04 -0.31
C GLN A 182 16.14 -24.84 -1.20
N GLU A 183 15.25 -25.04 -2.16
CA GLU A 183 14.73 -23.98 -3.02
C GLU A 183 13.94 -22.94 -2.23
N LYS A 184 13.17 -23.37 -1.22
CA LYS A 184 12.46 -22.47 -0.30
C LYS A 184 13.44 -21.63 0.52
N ILE A 185 14.48 -22.26 1.07
CA ILE A 185 15.53 -21.58 1.84
C ILE A 185 16.27 -20.57 0.96
N ASN A 186 16.78 -20.99 -0.21
CA ASN A 186 17.49 -20.12 -1.15
C ASN A 186 16.63 -18.95 -1.64
N LEU A 187 15.33 -19.18 -1.82
CA LEU A 187 14.39 -18.11 -2.13
C LEU A 187 14.32 -17.10 -0.98
N LEU A 188 14.07 -17.55 0.25
CA LEU A 188 13.93 -16.66 1.40
C LEU A 188 15.22 -15.88 1.66
N GLU A 189 16.38 -16.52 1.61
CA GLU A 189 17.69 -15.88 1.81
C GLU A 189 17.93 -14.76 0.78
N ARG A 190 17.64 -15.02 -0.49
CA ARG A 190 17.73 -14.00 -1.55
C ARG A 190 16.77 -12.83 -1.31
N LEU A 191 15.55 -13.09 -0.84
CA LEU A 191 14.59 -12.02 -0.52
C LEU A 191 15.07 -11.19 0.69
N VAL A 192 15.64 -11.83 1.72
CA VAL A 192 16.25 -11.16 2.88
C VAL A 192 17.34 -10.19 2.42
N GLN A 193 18.28 -10.68 1.61
CA GLN A 193 19.36 -9.86 1.06
C GLN A 193 18.82 -8.67 0.26
N GLN A 194 17.83 -8.89 -0.61
CA GLN A 194 17.24 -7.82 -1.40
C GLN A 194 16.60 -6.71 -0.54
N VAL A 195 15.89 -7.05 0.52
CA VAL A 195 15.28 -6.05 1.42
C VAL A 195 16.33 -5.25 2.17
N SER A 196 17.41 -5.90 2.61
CA SER A 196 18.51 -5.27 3.35
C SER A 196 19.45 -4.41 2.49
N ARG A 197 19.30 -4.46 1.16
CA ARG A 197 20.04 -3.59 0.23
C ARG A 197 19.48 -2.18 0.10
N LEU A 198 18.34 -1.88 0.71
CA LEU A 198 17.73 -0.54 0.64
C LEU A 198 18.33 0.37 1.70
N SER A 199 18.82 1.53 1.27
CA SER A 199 19.23 2.64 2.14
C SER A 199 18.39 3.87 1.90
N VAL A 200 18.31 4.73 2.91
CA VAL A 200 17.52 5.95 2.90
C VAL A 200 18.28 7.11 3.56
N ALA A 201 18.11 8.32 3.03
CA ALA A 201 18.32 9.57 3.77
C ALA A 201 17.00 10.33 3.86
N ILE A 202 16.85 11.09 4.94
CA ILE A 202 15.58 11.72 5.30
C ILE A 202 15.86 13.18 5.61
N ARG A 203 15.20 14.07 4.89
CA ARG A 203 15.09 15.47 5.27
C ARG A 203 13.64 15.78 5.55
N TRP A 204 13.32 15.91 6.83
CA TRP A 204 11.96 16.12 7.30
C TRP A 204 11.79 17.51 7.89
N LEU A 205 10.69 18.14 7.52
CA LEU A 205 10.34 19.45 8.05
C LEU A 205 9.56 19.32 9.34
N GLN A 206 9.54 20.42 10.09
CA GLN A 206 8.65 20.58 11.22
C GLN A 206 7.20 20.27 10.82
N GLN A 207 6.50 19.57 11.70
CA GLN A 207 5.13 19.17 11.51
C GLN A 207 4.38 19.10 12.84
N GLY A 208 3.47 20.05 13.04
CA GLY A 208 2.87 20.25 14.35
C GLY A 208 3.97 20.52 15.37
N ASP A 209 3.91 19.79 16.49
CA ASP A 209 4.88 19.93 17.57
C ASP A 209 6.20 19.20 17.31
N ILE A 210 6.26 18.36 16.26
CA ILE A 210 7.45 17.57 15.95
C ILE A 210 8.46 18.45 15.18
N PRO A 211 9.68 18.63 15.70
CA PRO A 211 10.69 19.49 15.08
C PRO A 211 11.15 18.95 13.73
N ALA A 212 11.76 19.83 12.93
CA ALA A 212 12.46 19.41 11.72
C ALA A 212 13.66 18.53 12.10
N PHE A 213 13.97 17.54 11.27
CA PHE A 213 15.12 16.67 11.46
C PHE A 213 15.70 16.24 10.11
N GLU A 214 16.98 15.92 10.12
CA GLU A 214 17.69 15.38 8.98
C GLU A 214 18.48 14.16 9.43
N GLU A 215 18.34 13.08 8.69
CA GLU A 215 19.10 11.86 8.88
C GLU A 215 19.89 11.58 7.61
N ALA A 216 21.20 11.42 7.80
CA ALA A 216 22.11 11.02 6.75
C ALA A 216 21.76 9.60 6.24
N GLU A 217 22.50 9.17 5.23
CA GLU A 217 22.40 7.82 4.67
C GLU A 217 22.50 6.74 5.76
N HIS A 218 21.49 5.87 5.82
CA HIS A 218 21.48 4.69 6.67
C HIS A 218 20.66 3.55 6.04
N PRO A 219 20.91 2.28 6.41
CA PRO A 219 20.08 1.16 5.97
C PRO A 219 18.63 1.35 6.39
N LEU A 220 17.69 1.02 5.49
CA LEU A 220 16.28 0.91 5.84
C LEU A 220 16.07 -0.25 6.82
N TRP A 221 16.72 -1.38 6.52
CA TRP A 221 16.82 -2.58 7.35
C TRP A 221 18.26 -3.06 7.34
N GLU A 222 18.93 -2.97 8.48
CA GLU A 222 20.30 -3.47 8.62
C GLU A 222 20.25 -4.98 8.88
N LEU A 223 20.88 -5.75 7.99
CA LEU A 223 21.14 -7.17 8.20
C LEU A 223 22.32 -7.32 9.17
N VAL A 224 22.03 -7.52 10.45
CA VAL A 224 23.08 -7.62 11.50
C VAL A 224 23.77 -8.99 11.42
N HIS A 225 22.97 -10.06 11.35
CA HIS A 225 23.47 -11.41 11.23
C HIS A 225 22.60 -12.25 10.31
N LEU A 226 23.25 -13.11 9.53
CA LEU A 226 22.64 -14.22 8.81
C LEU A 226 23.37 -15.48 9.22
N HIS A 227 22.73 -16.33 10.04
CA HIS A 227 23.34 -17.54 10.58
C HIS A 227 22.72 -18.78 9.93
N HIS A 228 23.52 -19.51 9.16
CA HIS A 228 23.15 -20.80 8.61
C HIS A 228 23.33 -21.91 9.64
N HIS A 229 22.29 -22.73 9.81
CA HIS A 229 22.31 -23.85 10.74
C HIS A 229 23.00 -25.08 10.11
N GLN A 230 23.44 -26.04 10.93
CA GLN A 230 23.99 -27.32 10.45
C GLN A 230 22.93 -28.18 9.74
N THR A 231 21.65 -27.95 10.06
CA THR A 231 20.51 -28.46 9.30
C THR A 231 20.09 -27.38 8.30
N PRO A 232 19.55 -27.73 7.12
CA PRO A 232 19.18 -26.73 6.12
C PRO A 232 18.18 -25.74 6.72
N GLY A 233 18.61 -24.48 6.83
CA GLY A 233 17.83 -23.38 7.41
C GLY A 233 18.74 -22.23 7.80
N PHE A 234 18.14 -21.10 8.14
CA PHE A 234 18.87 -19.93 8.63
C PHE A 234 18.04 -19.15 9.64
N THR A 235 18.74 -18.41 10.50
CA THR A 235 18.16 -17.35 11.31
C THR A 235 18.75 -16.03 10.87
N VAL A 236 17.87 -15.05 10.62
CA VAL A 236 18.26 -13.68 10.31
C VAL A 236 17.99 -12.78 11.49
N THR A 237 18.93 -11.91 11.81
CA THR A 237 18.78 -10.83 12.79
C THR A 237 18.81 -9.49 12.06
N ILE A 238 17.74 -8.72 12.23
CA ILE A 238 17.54 -7.42 11.56
C ILE A 238 17.46 -6.32 12.60
N ARG A 239 18.10 -5.18 12.30
CA ARG A 239 17.91 -3.92 13.02
C ARG A 239 17.13 -2.94 12.13
N PRO A 240 16.02 -2.37 12.61
CA PRO A 240 15.38 -1.23 11.95
C PRO A 240 16.33 -0.04 11.84
N GLY A 241 16.32 0.65 10.71
CA GLY A 241 17.10 1.87 10.52
C GLY A 241 16.69 3.02 11.45
N ILE A 242 17.50 4.09 11.45
CA ILE A 242 17.32 5.27 12.30
C ILE A 242 15.99 5.98 12.05
N TRP A 243 15.40 5.84 10.87
CA TRP A 243 14.02 6.27 10.57
C TRP A 243 13.02 5.85 11.66
N ALA A 244 13.21 4.70 12.32
CA ALA A 244 12.28 4.19 13.32
C ALA A 244 12.26 5.06 14.59
N ARG A 245 13.35 5.77 14.91
CA ARG A 245 13.40 6.76 16.00
C ARG A 245 12.41 7.90 15.79
N HIS A 246 12.20 8.29 14.55
CA HIS A 246 11.37 9.42 14.19
C HIS A 246 9.93 9.02 13.89
N PHE A 247 9.71 7.82 13.34
CA PHE A 247 8.38 7.42 12.86
C PHE A 247 7.72 6.27 13.64
N LEU A 248 8.45 5.63 14.55
CA LEU A 248 7.98 4.51 15.35
C LEU A 248 8.40 4.68 16.83
N ASN A 249 8.16 5.87 17.39
CA ASN A 249 8.52 6.22 18.75
C ASN A 249 7.29 6.62 19.59
N PRO A 250 6.68 5.67 20.34
CA PRO A 250 5.50 5.95 21.16
C PRO A 250 5.76 7.04 22.22
N HIS A 251 6.91 6.96 22.92
CA HIS A 251 7.28 7.93 23.94
C HIS A 251 7.58 9.30 23.33
N GLY A 252 8.26 9.32 22.19
CA GLY A 252 8.52 10.54 21.43
C GLY A 252 7.24 11.22 20.96
N GLN A 253 6.21 10.45 20.58
CA GLN A 253 4.91 11.03 20.22
C GLN A 253 4.25 11.76 21.40
N GLN A 254 4.30 11.19 22.60
CA GLN A 254 3.75 11.82 23.81
C GLN A 254 4.49 13.11 24.19
N GLN A 255 5.77 13.21 23.82
CA GLN A 255 6.65 14.35 24.11
C GLN A 255 6.77 15.34 22.95
N GLY A 256 6.07 15.12 21.83
CA GLY A 256 6.21 15.95 20.61
C GLY A 256 7.57 15.83 19.92
N GLN A 257 8.33 14.75 20.16
CA GLN A 257 9.67 14.54 19.62
C GLN A 257 9.72 13.53 18.45
N GLY A 258 8.61 12.87 18.14
CA GLY A 258 8.54 11.90 17.04
C GLY A 258 7.12 11.47 16.73
N PHE A 259 6.94 10.72 15.67
CA PHE A 259 5.69 10.09 15.32
C PHE A 259 5.64 8.64 15.81
N TYR A 260 4.43 8.14 16.01
CA TYR A 260 4.16 6.72 16.11
C TYR A 260 3.10 6.35 15.08
N GLN A 261 3.55 5.72 14.00
CA GLN A 261 2.77 5.56 12.78
C GLN A 261 2.61 4.08 12.44
N THR A 262 1.53 3.47 12.92
CA THR A 262 1.22 2.05 12.67
C THR A 262 -0.13 1.87 12.01
N THR A 263 -0.38 0.69 11.45
CA THR A 263 -1.69 0.27 10.92
C THR A 263 -1.84 -1.24 11.01
N SER A 264 -3.07 -1.73 11.06
CA SER A 264 -3.36 -3.16 11.08
C SER A 264 -3.61 -3.67 9.66
N ILE A 265 -3.03 -4.81 9.32
CA ILE A 265 -3.28 -5.51 8.05
C ILE A 265 -3.56 -6.99 8.30
N GLU A 266 -4.29 -7.63 7.39
CA GLU A 266 -4.46 -9.07 7.45
C GLU A 266 -3.21 -9.79 6.95
N ARG A 267 -2.76 -10.82 7.67
CA ARG A 267 -1.65 -11.70 7.30
C ARG A 267 -1.90 -12.36 5.95
N ASP A 268 -3.15 -12.70 5.66
CA ASP A 268 -3.57 -13.32 4.41
C ASP A 268 -3.24 -12.44 3.18
N TRP A 269 -3.16 -11.11 3.36
CA TRP A 269 -2.72 -10.21 2.29
C TRP A 269 -1.25 -10.41 1.92
N ILE A 270 -0.39 -10.74 2.89
CA ILE A 270 1.03 -11.05 2.65
C ILE A 270 1.16 -12.36 1.88
N GLU A 271 0.42 -13.40 2.30
CA GLU A 271 0.39 -14.69 1.61
C GLU A 271 -0.18 -14.55 0.18
N LEU A 272 -1.27 -13.81 0.02
CA LEU A 272 -1.89 -13.54 -1.28
C LEU A 272 -0.90 -12.84 -2.22
N ALA A 273 -0.22 -11.80 -1.74
CA ALA A 273 0.79 -11.08 -2.50
C ALA A 273 1.94 -12.00 -2.90
N PHE A 274 2.44 -12.79 -1.95
CA PHE A 274 3.55 -13.71 -2.19
C PHE A 274 3.19 -14.82 -3.18
N ARG A 275 1.94 -15.28 -3.19
CA ARG A 275 1.45 -16.30 -4.12
C ARG A 275 1.25 -15.76 -5.53
N ASN A 276 0.67 -14.57 -5.66
CA ASN A 276 0.19 -14.04 -6.93
C ASN A 276 1.16 -13.08 -7.64
N TRP A 277 2.35 -12.83 -7.07
CA TRP A 277 3.32 -11.85 -7.60
C TRP A 277 3.66 -12.01 -9.09
N GLN A 278 3.73 -13.24 -9.61
CA GLN A 278 4.12 -13.51 -11.00
C GLN A 278 2.96 -13.38 -11.98
N GLN A 279 1.79 -13.93 -11.62
CA GLN A 279 0.61 -13.96 -12.49
C GLN A 279 -0.17 -12.65 -12.45
N HIS A 280 -0.21 -12.01 -11.28
CA HIS A 280 -0.99 -10.80 -10.99
C HIS A 280 -0.15 -9.72 -10.29
N PRO A 281 0.96 -9.25 -10.88
CA PRO A 281 1.80 -8.20 -10.28
C PRO A 281 1.04 -6.87 -10.08
N GLY A 282 0.04 -6.58 -10.93
CA GLY A 282 -0.79 -5.40 -10.83
C GLY A 282 -1.69 -5.41 -9.59
N MET A 283 -2.26 -6.57 -9.26
CA MET A 283 -2.97 -6.81 -8.01
C MET A 283 -2.06 -6.56 -6.81
N VAL A 284 -0.86 -7.15 -6.79
CA VAL A 284 0.07 -7.00 -5.65
C VAL A 284 0.46 -5.54 -5.41
N ARG A 285 0.80 -4.80 -6.48
CA ARG A 285 1.09 -3.36 -6.38
C ARG A 285 -0.11 -2.55 -5.89
N SER A 286 -1.31 -2.91 -6.35
CA SER A 286 -2.56 -2.28 -5.91
C SER A 286 -2.83 -2.56 -4.44
N LEU A 287 -2.67 -3.80 -3.98
CA LEU A 287 -2.85 -4.23 -2.60
C LEU A 287 -1.94 -3.43 -1.66
N PHE A 288 -0.64 -3.40 -1.93
CA PHE A 288 0.29 -2.65 -1.08
C PHE A 288 -0.02 -1.16 -1.07
N TRP A 289 -0.36 -0.56 -2.22
CA TRP A 289 -0.76 0.85 -2.25
C TRP A 289 -2.06 1.10 -1.46
N LEU A 290 -3.04 0.18 -1.54
CA LEU A 290 -4.29 0.27 -0.81
C LEU A 290 -4.09 0.14 0.70
N ILE A 291 -3.21 -0.74 1.17
CA ILE A 291 -2.84 -0.85 2.60
C ILE A 291 -2.47 0.53 3.17
N PHE A 292 -1.61 1.28 2.47
CA PHE A 292 -1.21 2.61 2.92
C PHE A 292 -2.31 3.65 2.75
N LYS A 293 -3.16 3.54 1.73
CA LYS A 293 -4.28 4.47 1.55
C LYS A 293 -5.37 4.28 2.62
N LEU A 294 -5.69 3.03 2.97
CA LEU A 294 -6.71 2.67 3.96
C LEU A 294 -6.37 3.19 5.35
N ARG A 295 -5.08 3.21 5.73
CA ARG A 295 -4.59 3.81 6.97
C ARG A 295 -5.18 5.20 7.24
N PHE A 296 -5.33 6.02 6.20
CA PHE A 296 -5.74 7.41 6.37
C PHE A 296 -7.24 7.59 6.60
N GLY A 297 -8.04 6.51 6.68
CA GLY A 297 -9.49 6.57 6.89
C GLY A 297 -10.24 7.33 5.78
N ARG A 298 -9.54 7.71 4.72
CA ARG A 298 -10.06 8.54 3.64
C ARG A 298 -10.66 7.62 2.58
N GLN A 299 -11.98 7.46 2.64
CA GLN A 299 -12.81 7.04 1.51
C GLN A 299 -12.85 8.16 0.45
N SER A 300 -11.68 8.60 0.02
CA SER A 300 -11.53 9.57 -1.04
C SER A 300 -11.74 8.84 -2.37
N PRO A 301 -12.68 9.33 -3.20
CA PRO A 301 -12.93 8.72 -4.49
C PRO A 301 -11.64 8.53 -5.29
N LEU A 302 -11.34 7.29 -5.64
CA LEU A 302 -10.14 6.94 -6.40
C LEU A 302 -10.48 6.81 -7.86
N ARG A 303 -9.79 7.55 -8.74
CA ARG A 303 -9.93 7.30 -10.18
C ARG A 303 -9.37 5.92 -10.53
N VAL A 304 -10.09 5.18 -11.35
CA VAL A 304 -9.64 3.88 -11.89
C VAL A 304 -8.30 4.03 -12.62
N SER A 305 -8.11 5.11 -13.38
CA SER A 305 -6.84 5.40 -14.06
C SER A 305 -5.64 5.53 -13.10
N THR A 306 -5.85 6.09 -11.91
CA THR A 306 -4.80 6.19 -10.88
C THR A 306 -4.39 4.79 -10.42
N LEU A 307 -5.35 3.94 -10.06
CA LEU A 307 -5.06 2.57 -9.62
C LEU A 307 -4.40 1.74 -10.73
N MET A 308 -4.89 1.85 -11.97
CA MET A 308 -4.27 1.19 -13.12
C MET A 308 -2.82 1.66 -13.35
N THR A 309 -2.53 2.94 -13.10
CA THR A 309 -1.15 3.42 -13.25
C THR A 309 -0.23 2.87 -12.18
N ILE A 310 -0.70 2.77 -10.94
CA ILE A 310 0.03 2.12 -9.84
C ILE A 310 0.29 0.64 -10.15
N ALA A 311 -0.73 -0.05 -10.64
CA ALA A 311 -0.65 -1.47 -10.96
C ALA A 311 0.32 -1.76 -12.13
N TYR A 312 0.27 -0.96 -13.19
CA TYR A 312 0.84 -1.34 -14.49
C TYR A 312 1.87 -0.37 -15.06
N GLY A 313 2.07 0.78 -14.43
CA GLY A 313 2.95 1.85 -14.88
C GLY A 313 2.33 2.71 -16.01
N PRO A 314 2.74 3.99 -16.11
CA PRO A 314 2.17 4.93 -17.07
C PRO A 314 2.41 4.50 -18.53
N ALA A 315 3.59 3.94 -18.82
CA ALA A 315 3.97 3.54 -20.18
C ALA A 315 3.03 2.46 -20.77
N LYS A 316 2.55 1.52 -19.94
CA LYS A 316 1.61 0.48 -20.38
C LYS A 316 0.21 1.04 -20.65
N LEU A 317 -0.21 2.04 -19.86
CA LEU A 317 -1.47 2.75 -20.09
C LEU A 317 -1.42 3.60 -21.36
N GLU A 318 -0.30 4.28 -21.61
CA GLU A 318 -0.08 5.04 -22.85
C GLU A 318 -0.12 4.13 -24.08
N ARG A 319 0.54 2.97 -24.03
CA ARG A 319 0.48 1.98 -25.12
C ARG A 319 -0.94 1.49 -25.38
N ALA A 320 -1.74 1.29 -24.33
CA ALA A 320 -3.15 0.92 -24.44
C ALA A 320 -4.05 2.03 -25.04
N GLU A 321 -3.61 3.28 -25.09
CA GLU A 321 -4.35 4.33 -25.82
C GLU A 321 -4.33 4.09 -27.32
N SER A 322 -3.21 3.62 -27.86
CA SER A 322 -3.00 3.48 -29.31
C SER A 322 -3.28 2.07 -29.81
N ASP A 323 -2.99 1.03 -29.01
CA ASP A 323 -3.15 -0.37 -29.39
C ASP A 323 -4.41 -1.01 -28.80
N ARG A 324 -5.32 -1.44 -29.68
CA ARG A 324 -6.59 -2.10 -29.31
C ARG A 324 -6.40 -3.41 -28.56
N ASP A 325 -5.40 -4.22 -28.91
CA ASP A 325 -5.21 -5.53 -28.30
C ASP A 325 -4.48 -5.42 -26.96
N THR A 326 -3.51 -4.53 -26.85
CA THR A 326 -2.96 -4.14 -25.54
C THR A 326 -4.05 -3.60 -24.62
N ARG A 327 -4.95 -2.74 -25.11
CA ARG A 327 -6.09 -2.23 -24.34
C ARG A 327 -7.02 -3.34 -23.85
N LYS A 328 -7.43 -4.25 -24.73
CA LYS A 328 -8.31 -5.39 -24.35
C LYS A 328 -7.66 -6.26 -23.28
N ARG A 329 -6.38 -6.61 -23.46
CA ARG A 329 -5.62 -7.41 -22.49
C ARG A 329 -5.52 -6.70 -21.14
N LEU A 330 -5.19 -5.41 -21.15
CA LEU A 330 -5.05 -4.61 -19.92
C LEU A 330 -6.37 -4.50 -19.14
N ILE A 331 -7.51 -4.30 -19.83
CA ILE A 331 -8.82 -4.30 -19.17
C ILE A 331 -9.08 -5.66 -18.50
N ARG A 332 -8.89 -6.78 -19.23
CA ARG A 332 -9.12 -8.12 -18.67
C ARG A 332 -8.23 -8.40 -17.46
N THR A 333 -6.94 -8.07 -17.54
CA THR A 333 -6.01 -8.23 -16.41
C THR A 333 -6.43 -7.36 -15.23
N PHE A 334 -6.82 -6.11 -15.46
CA PHE A 334 -7.29 -5.22 -14.39
C PHE A 334 -8.55 -5.71 -13.70
N GLU A 335 -9.53 -6.19 -14.47
CA GLU A 335 -10.77 -6.71 -13.92
C GLU A 335 -10.55 -7.99 -13.10
N ARG A 336 -9.62 -8.85 -13.52
CA ARG A 336 -9.20 -10.04 -12.75
C ARG A 336 -8.40 -9.65 -11.50
N ASP A 337 -7.52 -8.66 -11.60
CA ASP A 337 -6.76 -8.17 -10.46
C ASP A 337 -7.68 -7.56 -9.39
N LEU A 338 -8.75 -6.85 -9.79
CA LEU A 338 -9.79 -6.36 -8.86
C LEU A 338 -10.60 -7.49 -8.22
N GLU A 339 -10.89 -8.55 -8.97
CA GLU A 339 -11.59 -9.74 -8.46
C GLU A 339 -10.79 -10.39 -7.33
N LEU A 340 -9.49 -10.59 -7.55
CA LEU A 340 -8.59 -11.15 -6.54
C LEU A 340 -8.48 -10.28 -5.28
N LEU A 341 -8.54 -8.94 -5.42
CA LEU A 341 -8.63 -8.04 -4.25
C LEU A 341 -9.95 -8.24 -3.50
N ALA A 342 -11.07 -8.39 -4.21
CA ALA A 342 -12.37 -8.64 -3.61
C ALA A 342 -12.42 -10.01 -2.89
N GLU A 343 -11.91 -11.06 -3.52
CA GLU A 343 -11.75 -12.40 -2.92
C GLU A 343 -10.87 -12.38 -1.66
N ALA A 344 -9.93 -11.43 -1.57
CA ALA A 344 -9.06 -11.22 -0.41
C ALA A 344 -9.66 -10.33 0.68
N GLY A 345 -10.96 -10.07 0.61
CA GLY A 345 -11.66 -9.23 1.59
C GLY A 345 -11.46 -7.73 1.38
N LEU A 346 -10.95 -7.27 0.23
CA LEU A 346 -10.85 -5.86 -0.15
C LEU A 346 -11.71 -5.54 -1.39
N PRO A 347 -13.04 -5.70 -1.33
CA PRO A 347 -13.92 -5.38 -2.44
C PRO A 347 -13.88 -3.88 -2.80
N PRO A 348 -13.77 -3.54 -4.10
CA PRO A 348 -13.92 -2.17 -4.56
C PRO A 348 -15.37 -1.71 -4.48
N GLN A 349 -15.60 -0.52 -3.93
CA GLN A 349 -16.89 0.15 -4.00
C GLN A 349 -16.97 1.01 -5.26
N PHE A 350 -17.84 0.65 -6.19
CA PHE A 350 -17.98 1.34 -7.47
C PHE A 350 -18.88 2.58 -7.35
N ASP A 351 -18.39 3.76 -7.77
CA ASP A 351 -19.23 4.96 -7.86
C ASP A 351 -20.32 4.75 -8.92
N PRO A 352 -21.62 4.73 -8.58
CA PRO A 352 -22.67 4.47 -9.55
C PRO A 352 -22.75 5.54 -10.66
N LYS A 353 -22.32 6.79 -10.38
CA LYS A 353 -22.38 7.88 -11.36
C LYS A 353 -21.31 7.75 -12.43
N THR A 354 -20.06 7.46 -12.02
CA THR A 354 -18.92 7.43 -12.94
C THR A 354 -18.50 6.01 -13.34
N TYR A 355 -18.89 5.01 -12.56
CA TYR A 355 -18.64 3.57 -12.75
C TYR A 355 -19.96 2.76 -12.72
N PRO A 356 -20.89 2.99 -13.66
CA PRO A 356 -22.17 2.26 -13.74
C PRO A 356 -22.00 0.79 -14.13
N LEU A 357 -23.03 -0.03 -13.84
CA LEU A 357 -23.05 -1.49 -14.04
C LEU A 357 -22.53 -1.93 -15.42
N GLU A 358 -22.90 -1.24 -16.50
CA GLU A 358 -22.51 -1.56 -17.88
C GLU A 358 -21.01 -1.73 -18.12
N ILE A 359 -20.19 -0.92 -17.42
CA ILE A 359 -18.74 -0.94 -17.59
C ILE A 359 -18.01 -1.68 -16.47
N ARG A 360 -18.74 -2.19 -15.46
CA ARG A 360 -18.17 -3.00 -14.37
C ARG A 360 -17.69 -4.37 -14.85
N PRO A 361 -16.77 -5.00 -14.10
CA PRO A 361 -16.39 -6.40 -14.30
C PRO A 361 -17.62 -7.33 -14.20
N LEU A 362 -17.59 -8.48 -14.89
CA LEU A 362 -18.69 -9.44 -14.86
C LEU A 362 -18.96 -9.96 -13.44
N TRP A 363 -17.92 -10.33 -12.69
CA TRP A 363 -18.04 -10.80 -11.31
C TRP A 363 -18.78 -9.79 -10.41
N ALA A 364 -18.52 -8.49 -10.59
CA ALA A 364 -19.16 -7.43 -9.82
C ALA A 364 -20.61 -7.19 -10.25
N LYS A 365 -20.97 -7.49 -11.50
CA LYS A 365 -22.37 -7.48 -11.97
C LYS A 365 -23.14 -8.64 -11.33
N LEU A 366 -22.53 -9.82 -11.27
CA LEU A 366 -23.16 -11.02 -10.69
C LEU A 366 -23.40 -10.89 -9.19
N GLN A 367 -22.47 -10.26 -8.44
CA GLN A 367 -22.67 -9.94 -7.02
C GLN A 367 -23.74 -8.88 -6.75
N ALA A 368 -24.14 -8.10 -7.75
CA ALA A 368 -25.18 -7.09 -7.61
C ALA A 368 -26.59 -7.63 -7.86
N LEU A 369 -26.72 -8.95 -8.09
CA LEU A 369 -28.00 -9.62 -8.26
C LEU A 369 -28.66 -9.83 -6.89
N PRO A 370 -29.97 -9.56 -6.74
CA PRO A 370 -30.68 -9.89 -5.51
C PRO A 370 -30.72 -11.42 -5.32
N ASP A 371 -30.56 -11.87 -4.08
CA ASP A 371 -30.65 -13.29 -3.67
C ASP A 371 -32.10 -13.83 -3.65
N ASP A 372 -33.07 -13.12 -4.23
CA ASP A 372 -34.51 -13.44 -4.12
C ASP A 372 -34.90 -14.79 -4.74
N ASP A 373 -35.87 -15.46 -4.10
CA ASP A 373 -36.38 -16.81 -4.37
C ASP A 373 -37.08 -17.01 -5.75
N ASP A 374 -37.17 -15.97 -6.59
CA ASP A 374 -37.71 -16.06 -7.95
C ASP A 374 -36.72 -15.55 -9.01
N PRO A 375 -35.70 -16.36 -9.37
CA PRO A 375 -34.74 -16.02 -10.41
C PRO A 375 -35.41 -15.80 -11.78
N GLY A 376 -36.61 -16.33 -12.01
CA GLY A 376 -37.31 -16.24 -13.30
C GLY A 376 -37.62 -14.81 -13.70
N ASN A 377 -38.13 -14.00 -12.78
CA ASN A 377 -38.50 -12.61 -13.05
C ASN A 377 -37.30 -11.70 -13.37
N PHE A 378 -36.14 -11.96 -12.77
CA PHE A 378 -34.91 -11.23 -13.10
C PHE A 378 -34.46 -11.49 -14.54
N TRP A 379 -34.44 -12.77 -14.96
CA TRP A 379 -34.05 -13.16 -16.33
C TRP A 379 -35.06 -12.69 -17.39
N ILE A 380 -36.36 -12.69 -17.07
CA ILE A 380 -37.42 -12.18 -17.95
C ILE A 380 -37.23 -10.67 -18.17
N CYS A 381 -37.00 -9.88 -17.11
CA CYS A 381 -36.73 -8.45 -17.22
C CYS A 381 -35.41 -8.13 -17.96
N GLN A 382 -34.36 -8.96 -17.78
CA GLN A 382 -33.10 -8.81 -18.51
C GLN A 382 -33.24 -9.08 -20.01
N SER A 383 -34.05 -10.06 -20.40
CA SER A 383 -34.30 -10.40 -21.81
C SER A 383 -35.04 -9.30 -22.59
N GLN A 384 -35.80 -8.45 -21.87
CA GLN A 384 -36.58 -7.35 -22.45
C GLN A 384 -35.82 -6.01 -22.44
N SER A 385 -34.70 -5.92 -21.70
CA SER A 385 -33.87 -4.72 -21.66
C SER A 385 -32.80 -4.75 -22.74
N ASP A 386 -32.61 -3.63 -23.45
CA ASP A 386 -31.63 -3.41 -24.53
C ASP A 386 -30.14 -3.50 -24.09
N ARG A 387 -29.88 -3.97 -22.86
CA ARG A 387 -28.57 -4.09 -22.21
C ARG A 387 -28.53 -5.32 -21.30
N ALA A 388 -28.53 -6.51 -21.90
CA ALA A 388 -28.42 -7.76 -21.16
C ALA A 388 -27.14 -7.79 -20.30
N LEU A 389 -27.21 -8.44 -19.13
CA LEU A 389 -26.08 -8.60 -18.20
C LEU A 389 -24.83 -9.19 -18.88
N LEU A 390 -25.04 -10.02 -19.90
CA LEU A 390 -24.03 -10.71 -20.74
C LEU A 390 -23.68 -9.95 -22.03
N ASP A 391 -24.23 -8.76 -22.26
CA ASP A 391 -23.93 -7.99 -23.47
C ASP A 391 -22.46 -7.59 -23.55
N PHE A 392 -22.00 -7.47 -24.80
CA PHE A 392 -20.66 -7.00 -25.11
C PHE A 392 -20.36 -5.68 -24.39
N ALA A 393 -19.14 -5.56 -23.88
CA ALA A 393 -18.66 -4.34 -23.26
C ALA A 393 -18.98 -3.11 -24.15
N PRO A 394 -19.58 -2.04 -23.59
CA PRO A 394 -20.09 -0.94 -24.39
C PRO A 394 -18.97 -0.25 -25.17
N ARG A 395 -19.31 0.33 -26.32
CA ARG A 395 -18.37 1.13 -27.11
C ARG A 395 -17.77 2.22 -26.24
N GLY A 396 -16.44 2.36 -26.28
CA GLY A 396 -15.72 3.35 -25.47
C GLY A 396 -15.53 2.98 -24.00
N LYS A 397 -15.73 1.72 -23.58
CA LYS A 397 -15.47 1.24 -22.20
C LYS A 397 -14.16 1.77 -21.63
N TRP A 398 -13.05 1.72 -22.38
CA TRP A 398 -11.76 2.26 -21.94
C TRP A 398 -11.78 3.74 -21.53
N LYS A 399 -12.37 4.61 -22.37
CA LYS A 399 -12.48 6.05 -22.08
C LYS A 399 -13.36 6.31 -20.86
N ARG A 400 -14.42 5.50 -20.68
CA ARG A 400 -15.31 5.55 -19.52
C ARG A 400 -14.56 5.09 -18.25
N LEU A 401 -13.89 3.93 -18.30
CA LEU A 401 -13.08 3.39 -17.20
C LEU A 401 -12.04 4.40 -16.72
N LYS A 402 -11.27 5.05 -17.60
CA LYS A 402 -10.28 6.04 -17.16
C LYS A 402 -10.84 7.21 -16.35
N LYS A 403 -12.11 7.56 -16.57
CA LYS A 403 -12.84 8.63 -15.86
C LYS A 403 -13.64 8.10 -14.66
N ALA A 404 -13.88 6.80 -14.60
CA ALA A 404 -14.59 6.14 -13.54
C ALA A 404 -13.85 6.24 -12.20
N ARG A 405 -14.61 6.15 -11.11
CA ARG A 405 -14.11 6.24 -9.74
C ARG A 405 -14.58 5.05 -8.90
N PHE A 406 -13.74 4.67 -7.95
CA PHE A 406 -14.14 3.90 -6.78
C PHE A 406 -14.49 4.89 -5.66
N CYS A 407 -15.55 4.63 -4.90
CA CYS A 407 -15.84 5.38 -3.66
C CYS A 407 -14.82 5.03 -2.57
N GLY A 408 -14.40 3.76 -2.52
CA GLY A 408 -13.47 3.25 -1.52
C GLY A 408 -13.17 1.77 -1.75
N PHE A 409 -12.41 1.21 -0.83
CA PHE A 409 -12.20 -0.23 -0.65
C PHE A 409 -12.51 -0.48 0.83
N GLU A 410 -13.42 -1.39 1.13
CA GLU A 410 -13.79 -1.68 2.51
C GLU A 410 -13.43 -3.12 2.85
N PRO A 411 -12.65 -3.35 3.93
CA PRO A 411 -12.47 -4.68 4.47
C PRO A 411 -13.82 -5.29 4.84
N GLN A 412 -14.10 -6.51 4.38
CA GLN A 412 -15.22 -7.27 4.95
C GLN A 412 -14.91 -7.52 6.43
N LYS A 413 -15.81 -7.08 7.32
CA LYS A 413 -15.67 -7.21 8.78
C LYS A 413 -15.91 -8.64 9.25
#